data_AF-A0A917PD27-F1
#
_entry.id   AF-A0A917PD27-F1
#
_cell.length_a   1.000
_cell.length_b   1.000
_cell.length_c   1.000
_cell.angle_alpha   90.00
_cell.angle_beta   90.00
_cell.angle_gamma   90.00
#
_symmetry.space_group_name_H-M   'P 1'
#
loop_
_entity.id
_entity.type
_entity.pdbx_description
1 polymer ?
#
loop_
_entity_poly.entity_id
_entity_poly.type
_entity_poly.pdbx_seq_one_letter_code
_entity_poly.pdbx_strand_id
1 'polypeptide(L)'
;MLVWDNLNVHKDRRLREFVDTHDWITCYFLPSYAPDLNPVEGIWSLLRRSSQANTAFTDPDHLMSALRHGLRQIQYRSNLINGCLAETGLTLTTPRRQRQ
;
A
#
# COMPACT_ATOMS: atom_id res chain seq x y z
N MET A 1 -6.29 -11.57 -1.50
CA MET A 1 -6.98 -10.42 -0.89
C MET A 1 -6.28 -9.14 -1.29
N LEU A 2 -7.03 -8.13 -1.68
CA LEU A 2 -6.57 -6.80 -2.06
C LEU A 2 -7.42 -5.76 -1.32
N VAL A 3 -6.78 -4.82 -0.63
CA VAL A 3 -7.47 -3.75 0.11
C VAL A 3 -7.22 -2.43 -0.59
N TRP A 4 -8.28 -1.72 -0.96
CA TRP A 4 -8.23 -0.42 -1.63
C TRP A 4 -8.89 0.66 -0.78
N ASP A 5 -8.42 1.89 -0.92
CA ASP A 5 -9.20 3.03 -0.47
C ASP A 5 -10.47 3.21 -1.33
N ASN A 6 -11.34 4.14 -0.92
CA ASN A 6 -12.66 4.30 -1.54
C ASN A 6 -12.66 5.17 -2.81
N LEU A 7 -11.50 5.47 -3.39
CA LEU A 7 -11.40 6.33 -4.58
C LEU A 7 -12.13 5.69 -5.77
N ASN A 8 -12.91 6.49 -6.50
CA ASN A 8 -13.79 6.00 -7.58
C ASN A 8 -13.04 5.24 -8.68
N VAL A 9 -11.76 5.55 -8.93
CA VAL A 9 -10.93 4.85 -9.92
C VAL A 9 -10.72 3.37 -9.55
N HIS A 10 -10.76 3.02 -8.27
CA HIS A 10 -10.65 1.62 -7.82
C HIS A 10 -11.97 0.85 -7.95
N LYS A 11 -13.07 1.53 -8.30
CA LYS A 11 -14.38 0.93 -8.56
C LYS A 11 -14.73 0.87 -10.04
N ASP A 12 -13.78 1.24 -10.90
CA ASP A 12 -13.98 1.23 -12.34
C ASP A 12 -14.45 -0.15 -12.83
N ARG A 13 -15.37 -0.14 -13.79
CA ARG A 13 -15.98 -1.38 -14.32
C ARG A 13 -14.92 -2.31 -14.92
N ARG A 14 -13.92 -1.77 -15.62
CA ARG A 14 -12.86 -2.59 -16.26
C ARG A 14 -12.00 -3.29 -15.21
N LEU A 15 -11.74 -2.61 -14.08
CA LEU A 15 -11.01 -3.22 -12.97
C LEU A 15 -11.84 -4.33 -12.31
N ARG A 16 -13.14 -4.12 -12.14
CA ARG A 16 -14.03 -5.16 -11.60
C ARG A 16 -14.10 -6.38 -12.50
N GLU A 17 -14.30 -6.18 -13.80
CA GLU A 17 -14.29 -7.26 -14.79
C GLU A 17 -12.97 -8.03 -14.76
N PHE A 18 -11.83 -7.34 -14.62
CA PHE A 18 -10.53 -7.99 -14.47
C PHE A 18 -10.43 -8.80 -13.17
N VAL A 19 -10.93 -8.28 -12.04
CA VAL A 19 -10.93 -9.03 -10.77
C VAL A 19 -11.83 -10.26 -10.86
N ASP A 20 -12.98 -10.15 -11.50
CA ASP A 20 -13.95 -11.24 -11.66
C ASP A 20 -13.39 -12.41 -12.50
N THR A 21 -12.40 -12.18 -13.37
CA THR A 21 -11.70 -13.26 -14.09
C THR A 21 -10.60 -13.96 -13.27
N HIS A 22 -10.33 -13.52 -12.04
CA HIS A 22 -9.25 -14.05 -11.18
C HIS A 22 -9.77 -14.48 -9.80
N ASP A 23 -10.02 -15.77 -9.65
CA ASP A 23 -10.54 -16.40 -8.41
C ASP A 23 -9.71 -16.15 -7.14
N TRP A 24 -8.40 -15.90 -7.30
CA TRP A 24 -7.48 -15.62 -6.19
C TRP A 24 -7.48 -14.15 -5.72
N ILE A 25 -8.17 -13.25 -6.44
CA ILE A 25 -8.29 -11.84 -6.07
C ILE A 25 -9.65 -11.59 -5.40
N THR A 26 -9.62 -11.21 -4.13
CA THR A 26 -10.80 -10.70 -3.42
C THR A 26 -10.52 -9.27 -2.99
N CYS A 27 -11.29 -8.31 -3.53
CA CYS A 27 -11.16 -6.89 -3.23
C CYS A 27 -12.01 -6.47 -2.02
N TYR A 28 -11.42 -5.70 -1.13
CA TYR A 28 -12.08 -5.01 -0.01
C TYR A 28 -11.84 -3.51 -0.15
N PHE A 29 -12.89 -2.72 0.05
CA PHE A 29 -12.81 -1.26 0.01
C PHE A 29 -12.92 -0.71 1.42
N LEU A 30 -11.98 0.16 1.79
CA LEU A 30 -12.03 0.90 3.04
C LEU A 30 -13.21 1.90 3.02
N PRO A 31 -13.75 2.27 4.20
CA PRO A 31 -14.68 3.38 4.30
C PRO A 31 -14.12 4.67 3.68
N SER A 32 -15.01 5.52 3.18
CA SER A 32 -14.59 6.87 2.74
C SER A 32 -13.94 7.62 3.89
N TYR A 33 -12.88 8.38 3.59
CA TYR A 33 -12.18 9.21 4.58
C TYR A 33 -11.61 8.43 5.79
N ALA A 34 -11.22 7.17 5.59
CA ALA A 34 -10.53 6.35 6.60
C ALA A 34 -9.05 6.10 6.23
N PRO A 35 -8.20 7.16 6.14
CA PRO A 35 -6.79 7.02 5.78
C PRO A 35 -5.98 6.26 6.86
N ASP A 36 -6.44 6.29 8.10
CA ASP A 36 -5.90 5.55 9.25
C ASP A 36 -5.96 4.02 9.05
N LEU A 37 -6.90 3.53 8.23
CA LEU A 37 -7.01 2.11 7.88
C LEU A 37 -6.17 1.73 6.65
N ASN A 38 -5.56 2.69 5.97
CA ASN A 38 -4.75 2.44 4.77
C ASN A 38 -3.26 2.39 5.12
N PRO A 39 -2.62 1.20 5.15
CA PRO A 39 -1.21 1.07 5.54
C PRO A 39 -0.25 1.77 4.56
N VAL A 40 -0.71 2.06 3.34
CA VAL A 40 0.06 2.81 2.34
C VAL A 40 0.36 4.24 2.82
N GLU A 41 -0.50 4.85 3.65
CA GLU A 41 -0.23 6.16 4.26
C GLU A 41 0.99 6.12 5.18
N GLY A 42 1.16 5.03 5.94
CA GLY A 42 2.35 4.79 6.75
C GLY A 42 3.62 4.70 5.90
N ILE A 43 3.56 3.99 4.76
CA ILE A 43 4.68 3.90 3.81
C ILE A 43 5.04 5.28 3.25
N TRP A 44 4.04 6.09 2.86
CA TRP A 44 4.29 7.46 2.41
C TRP A 44 4.91 8.33 3.50
N SER A 45 4.45 8.18 4.75
CA SER A 45 5.01 8.88 5.90
C SER A 45 6.47 8.49 6.15
N LEU A 46 6.82 7.21 5.99
CA LEU A 46 8.21 6.74 6.08
C LEU A 46 9.08 7.30 4.95
N LEU A 47 8.60 7.29 3.71
CA LEU A 47 9.34 7.82 2.56
C LEU A 47 9.68 9.30 2.73
N ARG A 48 8.69 10.11 3.13
CA ARG A 48 8.87 11.54 3.37
C ARG A 48 9.91 11.81 4.46
N ARG A 49 9.84 11.07 5.57
CA ARG A 49 10.76 11.24 6.72
C ARG A 49 12.18 10.74 6.46
N SER A 50 12.34 9.68 5.67
CA SER A 50 13.64 9.00 5.48
C SER A 50 14.44 9.48 4.26
N SER A 51 13.77 9.89 3.18
CA SER A 51 14.42 10.10 1.89
C SER A 51 14.12 11.46 1.24
N GLN A 52 13.20 12.25 1.80
CA GLN A 52 12.76 13.51 1.18
C GLN A 52 12.79 14.70 2.13
N ALA A 53 13.09 14.47 3.41
CA ALA A 53 13.24 15.56 4.36
C ALA A 53 14.40 16.45 3.90
N ASN A 54 14.11 17.73 3.64
CA ASN A 54 15.07 18.76 3.23
C ASN A 54 15.78 18.50 1.88
N THR A 55 15.19 17.71 0.98
CA THR A 55 15.74 17.52 -0.37
C THR A 55 15.04 18.44 -1.37
N ALA A 56 15.80 19.28 -2.06
CA ALA A 56 15.32 20.03 -3.22
C ALA A 56 15.53 19.19 -4.47
N PHE A 57 14.44 18.82 -5.15
CA PHE A 57 14.50 18.09 -6.40
C PHE A 57 14.73 19.06 -7.56
N THR A 58 15.67 18.72 -8.43
CA THR A 58 16.11 19.56 -9.56
C THR A 58 15.23 19.41 -10.78
N ASP A 59 14.62 18.22 -10.94
CA ASP A 59 13.82 17.82 -12.08
C ASP A 59 12.95 16.59 -11.72
N PRO A 60 11.95 16.24 -12.55
CA PRO A 60 11.09 15.08 -12.28
C PRO A 60 11.82 13.74 -12.24
N ASP A 61 12.93 13.57 -12.96
CA ASP A 61 13.69 12.31 -12.99
C ASP A 61 14.46 12.11 -11.67
N HIS A 62 15.03 13.19 -11.13
CA HIS A 62 15.64 13.19 -9.80
C HIS A 62 14.61 12.81 -8.72
N LEU A 63 13.40 13.39 -8.76
CA LEU A 63 12.31 13.01 -7.85
C LEU A 63 11.94 11.52 -8.00
N MET A 64 11.76 11.05 -9.23
CA MET A 64 11.40 9.65 -9.50
C MET A 64 12.48 8.67 -9.02
N SER A 65 13.75 9.00 -9.24
CA SER A 65 14.89 8.21 -8.78
C SER A 65 14.92 8.11 -7.25
N ALA A 66 14.76 9.24 -6.56
CA ALA A 66 14.72 9.29 -5.10
C ALA A 66 13.54 8.49 -4.53
N LEU A 67 12.34 8.64 -5.10
CA LEU A 67 11.16 7.86 -4.73
C LEU A 67 11.37 6.35 -4.89
N ARG A 68 11.87 5.92 -6.05
CA ARG A 68 12.15 4.51 -6.33
C ARG A 68 13.20 3.95 -5.39
N HIS A 69 14.25 4.72 -5.09
CA HIS A 69 15.27 4.32 -4.14
C HIS A 69 14.68 4.14 -2.74
N GLY A 70 13.92 5.11 -2.23
CA GLY A 70 13.27 5.02 -0.92
C GLY A 70 12.31 3.84 -0.82
N LEU A 71 11.48 3.63 -1.85
CA LEU A 71 10.55 2.48 -1.91
C LEU A 71 11.31 1.15 -1.89
N ARG A 72 12.41 1.05 -2.62
CA ARG A 72 13.26 -0.15 -2.62
C ARG A 72 13.90 -0.40 -1.25
N GLN A 73 14.32 0.63 -0.53
CA GLN A 73 14.82 0.46 0.85
C GLN A 73 13.74 -0.07 1.80
N ILE A 74 12.51 0.43 1.69
CA ILE A 74 11.38 -0.06 2.49
C ILE A 74 11.02 -1.50 2.12
N GLN A 75 11.06 -1.85 0.82
CA GLN A 75 10.79 -3.20 0.32
C GLN A 75 11.65 -4.26 1.00
N TYR A 76 12.93 -3.96 1.29
CA TYR A 76 13.85 -4.88 1.97
C TYR A 76 13.77 -4.84 3.50
N ARG A 77 12.89 -4.01 4.09
CA ARG A 77 12.71 -3.85 5.54
C ARG A 77 11.30 -4.25 5.95
N SER A 78 11.06 -5.56 6.01
CA SER A 78 9.75 -6.14 6.36
C SER A 78 9.19 -5.66 7.70
N ASN A 79 10.05 -5.34 8.67
CA ASN A 79 9.65 -4.76 9.95
C ASN A 79 8.96 -3.40 9.80
N LEU A 80 9.38 -2.57 8.84
CA LEU A 80 8.73 -1.28 8.57
C LEU A 80 7.35 -1.48 7.94
N ILE A 81 7.25 -2.40 6.98
CA ILE A 81 5.98 -2.74 6.33
C ILE A 81 4.99 -3.30 7.35
N ASN A 82 5.44 -4.23 8.20
CA ASN A 82 4.64 -4.80 9.27
C ASN A 82 4.22 -3.76 10.30
N GLY A 83 5.09 -2.77 10.60
CA GLY A 83 4.75 -1.63 11.46
C GLY A 83 3.61 -0.80 10.89
N CYS A 84 3.65 -0.47 9.58
CA CYS A 84 2.58 0.26 8.91
C CYS A 84 1.25 -0.52 8.90
N LEU A 85 1.31 -1.85 8.75
CA LEU A 85 0.12 -2.69 8.86
C LEU A 85 -0.43 -2.70 10.29
N ALA A 86 0.43 -2.85 11.30
CA ALA A 86 0.02 -2.87 12.70
C ALA A 86 -0.63 -1.55 13.16
N GLU A 87 -0.16 -0.42 12.64
CA GLU A 87 -0.71 0.92 12.94
C GLU A 87 -2.18 1.06 12.54
N THR A 88 -2.63 0.33 11.50
CA THR A 88 -4.05 0.34 11.09
C THR A 88 -5.00 -0.34 12.08
N GLY A 89 -4.45 -1.09 13.05
CA GLY A 89 -5.25 -1.94 13.94
C GLY A 89 -5.89 -3.16 13.26
N LEU A 90 -5.72 -3.32 11.94
CA LEU A 90 -6.25 -4.46 11.19
C LEU A 90 -5.36 -5.69 11.42
N THR A 91 -5.95 -6.76 11.92
CA THR A 91 -5.23 -8.02 12.13
C THR A 91 -5.36 -8.90 10.89
N LEU A 92 -4.21 -9.31 10.32
CA LEU A 92 -4.19 -10.32 9.26
C LEU A 92 -4.45 -11.70 9.87
N THR A 93 -5.72 -12.10 9.96
CA THR A 93 -6.10 -13.47 10.25
C THR A 93 -5.80 -14.31 9.01
N THR A 94 -4.61 -14.89 8.94
CA THR A 94 -4.32 -15.92 7.94
C THR A 94 -5.04 -17.19 8.39
N PRO A 95 -6.08 -17.70 7.71
CA PRO A 95 -6.56 -19.03 8.00
C PRO A 95 -5.41 -19.98 7.69
N ARG A 96 -4.90 -20.66 8.72
CA ARG A 96 -3.95 -21.75 8.58
C ARG A 96 -4.56 -22.73 7.58
N ARG A 97 -4.02 -22.83 6.35
CA ARG A 97 -4.35 -23.93 5.45
C ARG A 97 -4.02 -25.21 6.22
N GLN A 98 -5.04 -25.92 6.71
CA GLN A 98 -4.86 -27.30 7.12
C GLN A 98 -4.40 -28.03 5.87
N ARG A 99 -3.15 -28.51 5.89
CA ARG A 99 -2.71 -29.51 4.93
C ARG A 99 -3.61 -30.73 5.16
N GLN A 100 -4.42 -31.08 4.16
CA GLN A 100 -5.00 -32.41 4.05
C GLN A 100 -3.88 -33.41 3.75
#